data_AF-A0A537M3Q1-F1
#
_entry.id   AF-A0A537M3Q1-F1
#
_cell.length_a   1.000
_cell.length_b   1.000
_cell.length_c   1.000
_cell.angle_alpha   90.00
_cell.angle_beta   90.00
_cell.angle_gamma   90.00
#
_symmetry.space_group_name_H-M   'P 1'
#
loop_
_entity.id
_entity.type
_entity.pdbx_description
1 polymer ?
#
loop_
_entity_poly.entity_id
_entity_poly.type
_entity_poly.pdbx_seq_one_letter_code
_entity_poly.pdbx_strand_id
1 'polypeptide(L)'
;PLQVDFAYSIRGNGSLSLVPQAGETRWRLRSPWPSPSFQGDFLPDRRKVSASGFEAVYRIGNLALGQSLVDTRVANGTVQAGAAPDGGTATLQAGVSLMQPVDLYSQVDRAAKYGFLFIGFTFLAFLLFDLVGGVSVSPVEYLLVGAALILFFVLLLAFAEVIGFTFAYLVASAAIVGLNTAYSAAVLRSWRRAGFIMGLLSALYGVLYILLSLEAFSLLIGSLLLFAALAALMYLTRRLNWSGEEEA
;
A
#
# COMPACT_ATOMS: atom_id res chain seq x y z
N PRO A 1 -7.74 45.95 20.29
CA PRO A 1 -7.48 44.49 20.21
C PRO A 1 -6.06 44.28 19.67
N LEU A 2 -5.28 43.37 20.27
CA LEU A 2 -3.95 43.03 19.79
C LEU A 2 -4.09 42.00 18.66
N GLN A 3 -3.59 42.30 17.47
CA GLN A 3 -3.50 41.35 16.38
C GLN A 3 -2.12 40.70 16.37
N VAL A 4 -2.08 39.37 16.28
CA VAL A 4 -0.84 38.59 16.23
C VAL A 4 -0.96 37.59 15.09
N ASP A 5 -0.02 37.64 14.15
CA ASP A 5 0.03 36.76 12.98
C ASP A 5 1.26 35.87 13.05
N PHE A 6 1.07 34.57 12.80
CA PHE A 6 2.15 33.57 12.77
C PHE A 6 2.11 32.77 11.47
N ALA A 7 3.29 32.49 10.90
CA ALA A 7 3.44 31.66 9.71
C ALA A 7 4.53 30.61 9.93
N TYR A 8 4.16 29.33 9.79
CA TYR A 8 5.06 28.20 9.98
C TYR A 8 4.98 27.24 8.80
N SER A 9 6.10 26.58 8.49
CA SER A 9 6.17 25.47 7.55
C SER A 9 6.67 24.24 8.29
N ILE A 10 5.83 23.21 8.38
CA ILE A 10 6.09 21.99 9.14
C ILE A 10 6.09 20.82 8.17
N ARG A 11 7.05 19.90 8.32
CA ARG A 11 7.06 18.61 7.62
C ARG A 11 6.70 17.50 8.59
N GLY A 12 5.66 16.74 8.27
CA GLY A 12 5.18 15.60 9.05
C GLY A 12 4.11 14.83 8.28
N ASN A 13 3.85 13.60 8.70
CA ASN A 13 2.88 12.68 8.07
C ASN A 13 1.80 12.19 9.07
N GLY A 14 1.73 12.79 10.26
CA GLY A 14 0.78 12.44 11.31
C GLY A 14 -0.38 13.44 11.38
N SER A 15 -0.59 14.02 12.55
CA SER A 15 -1.63 15.03 12.80
C SER A 15 -1.05 16.38 13.20
N LEU A 16 -1.83 17.42 12.97
CA LEU A 16 -1.59 18.78 13.44
C LEU A 16 -2.86 19.29 14.09
N SER A 17 -2.77 19.72 15.34
CA SER A 17 -3.86 20.34 16.07
C SER A 17 -3.49 21.73 16.56
N LEU A 18 -4.52 22.58 16.65
CA LEU A 18 -4.46 23.92 17.19
C LEU A 18 -5.49 24.03 18.31
N VAL A 19 -5.04 24.50 19.47
CA VAL A 19 -5.92 24.88 20.58
C VAL A 19 -6.08 26.40 20.56
N PRO A 20 -7.20 26.94 20.02
CA PRO A 20 -7.44 28.38 19.96
C PRO A 20 -7.65 28.97 21.36
N GLN A 21 -6.96 30.09 21.64
CA GLN A 21 -7.06 30.82 22.92
C GLN A 21 -7.39 32.30 22.73
N ALA A 22 -7.55 32.76 21.47
CA ALA A 22 -7.82 34.15 21.15
C ALA A 22 -9.32 34.43 21.00
N GLY A 23 -9.72 35.70 21.11
CA GLY A 23 -11.12 36.12 20.90
C GLY A 23 -11.64 35.81 19.49
N GLU A 24 -10.77 35.88 18.48
CA GLU A 24 -10.99 35.34 17.14
C GLU A 24 -9.69 34.67 16.68
N THR A 25 -9.75 33.39 16.32
CA THR A 25 -8.62 32.65 15.75
C THR A 25 -8.94 32.29 14.30
N ARG A 26 -8.08 32.72 13.37
CA ARG A 26 -8.14 32.28 11.97
C ARG A 26 -6.94 31.39 11.68
N TRP A 27 -7.21 30.15 11.32
CA TRP A 27 -6.18 29.18 10.99
C TRP A 27 -6.35 28.70 9.56
N ARG A 28 -5.34 28.94 8.72
CA ARG A 28 -5.29 28.47 7.34
C ARG A 28 -4.21 27.42 7.22
N LEU A 29 -4.59 26.26 6.71
CA LEU A 29 -3.70 25.13 6.52
C LEU A 29 -3.71 24.72 5.05
N ARG A 30 -2.51 24.52 4.50
CA ARG A 30 -2.30 24.03 3.14
C ARG A 30 -1.30 22.91 3.18
N SER A 31 -1.60 21.81 2.50
CA SER A 31 -0.71 20.65 2.41
C SER A 31 -0.84 20.01 1.02
N PRO A 32 0.26 19.49 0.44
CA PRO A 32 0.20 18.69 -0.79
C PRO A 32 -0.43 17.30 -0.57
N TRP A 33 -0.85 16.95 0.65
CA TRP A 33 -1.41 15.64 0.97
C TRP A 33 -2.84 15.44 0.43
N PRO A 34 -3.17 14.34 -0.26
CA PRO A 34 -4.48 14.19 -0.92
C PRO A 34 -5.61 13.81 0.04
N SER A 35 -5.31 13.19 1.17
CA SER A 35 -6.31 12.55 2.06
C SER A 35 -6.29 13.14 3.48
N PRO A 36 -6.80 14.36 3.70
CA PRO A 36 -6.97 14.89 5.05
C PRO A 36 -8.17 14.27 5.75
N SER A 37 -8.03 14.03 7.06
CA SER A 37 -9.13 13.76 7.98
C SER A 37 -9.22 14.92 8.96
N PHE A 38 -10.31 15.68 8.90
CA PHE A 38 -10.56 16.80 9.81
C PHE A 38 -11.16 16.26 11.11
N GLN A 39 -10.52 16.58 12.24
CA GLN A 39 -10.84 16.01 13.55
C GLN A 39 -10.82 17.09 14.63
N GLY A 40 -11.30 16.74 15.82
CA GLY A 40 -11.45 17.67 16.94
C GLY A 40 -12.84 18.28 17.00
N ASP A 41 -12.97 19.31 17.84
CA ASP A 41 -14.24 19.96 18.19
C ASP A 41 -14.67 21.00 17.15
N PHE A 42 -13.71 21.48 16.34
CA PHE A 42 -13.97 22.44 15.28
C PHE A 42 -13.57 21.87 13.91
N LEU A 43 -14.53 21.89 12.98
CA LEU A 43 -14.31 21.57 11.58
C LEU A 43 -14.02 22.84 10.77
N PRO A 44 -13.31 22.73 9.63
CA PRO A 44 -13.01 23.89 8.80
C PRO A 44 -14.28 24.45 8.13
N ASP A 45 -14.44 25.77 8.15
CA ASP A 45 -15.55 26.47 7.47
C ASP A 45 -15.47 26.31 5.95
N ARG A 46 -14.24 26.30 5.42
CA ARG A 46 -13.96 26.07 4.01
C ARG A 46 -12.87 25.03 3.86
N ARG A 47 -13.15 24.02 3.03
CA ARG A 47 -12.19 22.98 2.64
C ARG A 47 -12.20 22.79 1.13
N LYS A 48 -11.01 22.65 0.55
CA LYS A 48 -10.80 22.21 -0.83
C LYS A 48 -9.84 21.04 -0.80
N VAL A 49 -10.30 19.86 -1.21
CA VAL A 49 -9.50 18.63 -1.23
C VAL A 49 -9.38 18.17 -2.67
N SER A 50 -8.17 17.78 -3.07
CA SER A 50 -7.84 17.34 -4.43
C SER A 50 -6.74 16.29 -4.40
N ALA A 51 -6.53 15.58 -5.52
CA ALA A 51 -5.41 14.65 -5.66
C ALA A 51 -4.03 15.33 -5.48
N SER A 52 -3.94 16.64 -5.73
CA SER A 52 -2.70 17.42 -5.55
C SER A 52 -2.50 18.00 -4.14
N GLY A 53 -3.45 17.77 -3.22
CA GLY A 53 -3.40 18.31 -1.87
C GLY A 53 -4.71 18.88 -1.35
N PHE A 54 -4.66 19.48 -0.17
CA PHE A 54 -5.79 20.17 0.43
C PHE A 54 -5.46 21.56 0.95
N GLU A 55 -6.52 22.35 1.07
CA GLU A 55 -6.55 23.62 1.77
C GLU A 55 -7.76 23.66 2.71
N ALA A 56 -7.54 24.09 3.94
CA ALA A 56 -8.57 24.23 4.96
C ALA A 56 -8.45 25.59 5.66
N VAL A 57 -9.59 26.21 5.94
CA VAL A 57 -9.68 27.48 6.67
C VAL A 57 -10.64 27.30 7.84
N TYR A 58 -10.17 27.59 9.04
CA TYR A 58 -10.91 27.58 10.29
C TYR A 58 -11.06 29.02 10.80
N ARG A 59 -12.25 29.38 11.26
CA ARG A 59 -12.55 30.64 11.96
C ARG A 59 -13.24 30.30 13.28
N ILE A 60 -12.53 30.43 14.37
CA ILE A 60 -13.01 30.05 15.70
C ILE A 60 -13.12 31.32 16.53
N GLY A 61 -14.34 31.65 16.94
CA GLY A 61 -14.61 32.79 17.82
C GLY A 61 -14.72 32.35 19.29
N ASN A 62 -14.48 33.28 20.20
CA ASN A 62 -14.79 33.22 21.63
C ASN A 62 -16.11 32.52 22.03
N LEU A 63 -17.22 32.76 21.31
CA LEU A 63 -18.52 32.15 21.58
C LEU A 63 -18.48 30.64 21.34
N ALA A 64 -17.76 30.21 20.31
CA ALA A 64 -17.55 28.80 20.01
C ALA A 64 -16.65 28.12 21.06
N LEU A 65 -15.85 28.90 21.78
CA LEU A 65 -15.03 28.46 22.92
C LEU A 65 -15.79 28.50 24.25
N GLY A 66 -17.05 28.95 24.26
CA GLY A 66 -17.83 29.10 25.49
C GLY A 66 -17.29 30.19 26.43
N GLN A 67 -16.48 31.13 25.94
CA GLN A 67 -15.89 32.20 26.75
C GLN A 67 -16.56 33.54 26.48
N SER A 68 -16.99 34.22 27.55
CA SER A 68 -17.50 35.59 27.50
C SER A 68 -16.33 36.58 27.30
N LEU A 69 -16.49 37.57 26.41
CA LEU A 69 -15.52 38.68 26.26
C LEU A 69 -15.47 39.60 27.48
N VAL A 70 -16.50 39.53 28.32
CA VAL A 70 -16.65 40.39 29.48
C VAL A 70 -16.55 39.50 30.71
N ASP A 71 -15.38 39.53 31.34
CA ASP A 71 -15.18 38.94 32.66
C ASP A 71 -15.65 39.96 33.70
N THR A 72 -16.92 39.88 34.10
CA THR A 72 -17.48 40.77 35.14
C THR A 72 -16.94 40.47 36.55
N ARG A 73 -16.07 39.47 36.70
CA ARG A 73 -15.45 39.10 37.98
C ARG A 73 -14.44 40.13 38.49
N VAL A 74 -13.96 41.03 37.62
CA VAL A 74 -13.02 42.10 38.01
C VAL A 74 -13.71 43.25 38.76
N ALA A 75 -15.04 43.35 38.74
CA ALA A 75 -15.78 44.43 39.41
C ALA A 75 -15.88 44.27 40.94
N ASN A 76 -15.61 43.08 41.48
CA ASN A 76 -15.81 42.78 42.91
C ASN A 76 -14.50 42.45 43.65
N GLY A 77 -13.40 43.16 43.40
CA GLY A 77 -12.28 43.32 44.36
C GLY A 77 -11.56 42.08 44.89
N THR A 78 -11.94 40.86 44.52
CA THR A 78 -11.27 39.62 44.87
C THR A 78 -10.51 39.15 43.65
N VAL A 79 -9.21 39.45 43.64
CA VAL A 79 -8.26 38.75 42.78
C VAL A 79 -8.13 37.33 43.34
N GLN A 80 -9.14 36.49 43.09
CA GLN A 80 -8.92 35.06 43.11
C GLN A 80 -8.02 34.77 41.91
N ALA A 81 -6.72 34.70 42.19
CA ALA A 81 -5.78 33.98 41.34
C ALA A 81 -6.47 32.65 41.00
N GLY A 82 -6.84 32.52 39.73
CA GLY A 82 -7.89 31.62 39.27
C GLY A 82 -7.74 30.25 39.89
N ALA A 83 -8.76 29.84 40.64
CA ALA A 83 -9.00 28.44 40.89
C ALA A 83 -8.88 27.74 39.53
N ALA A 84 -7.92 26.83 39.42
CA ALA A 84 -7.93 25.85 38.34
C ALA A 84 -9.36 25.29 38.29
N PRO A 85 -9.98 25.18 37.10
CA PRO A 85 -11.22 24.43 37.00
C PRO A 85 -10.89 22.97 37.31
N ASP A 86 -11.03 22.58 38.58
CA ASP A 86 -11.15 21.20 39.00
C ASP A 86 -12.43 20.66 38.36
N GLY A 87 -12.28 20.05 37.18
CA GLY A 87 -13.35 19.41 36.44
C GLY A 87 -13.34 19.71 34.94
N GLY A 88 -12.41 19.10 34.21
CA GLY A 88 -12.62 18.75 32.79
C GLY A 88 -13.03 19.87 31.85
N THR A 89 -12.38 21.05 31.88
CA THR A 89 -12.43 21.96 30.71
C THR A 89 -11.85 21.21 29.53
N ALA A 90 -12.72 20.63 28.69
CA ALA A 90 -12.36 20.04 27.42
C ALA A 90 -11.55 21.11 26.66
N THR A 91 -10.26 20.85 26.45
CA THR A 91 -9.43 21.66 25.57
C THR A 91 -9.99 21.52 24.16
N LEU A 92 -10.88 22.44 23.79
CA LEU A 92 -11.49 22.49 22.48
C LEU A 92 -10.39 22.68 21.45
N GLN A 93 -10.29 21.76 20.51
CA GLN A 93 -9.19 21.72 19.54
C GLN A 93 -9.71 21.63 18.11
N ALA A 94 -9.01 22.29 17.19
CA ALA A 94 -9.16 22.10 15.76
C ALA A 94 -8.00 21.25 15.27
N GLY A 95 -8.29 20.12 14.61
CA GLY A 95 -7.28 19.18 14.17
C GLY A 95 -7.41 18.78 12.72
N VAL A 96 -6.28 18.41 12.12
CA VAL A 96 -6.23 17.60 10.92
C VAL A 96 -5.29 16.42 11.14
N SER A 97 -5.71 15.25 10.69
CA SER A 97 -4.85 14.07 10.57
C SER A 97 -4.61 13.79 9.10
N LEU A 98 -3.36 13.55 8.73
CA LEU A 98 -2.97 13.17 7.38
C LEU A 98 -3.10 11.65 7.29
N MET A 99 -4.20 11.18 6.70
CA MET A 99 -4.40 9.73 6.54
C MET A 99 -3.38 9.21 5.53
N GLN A 100 -2.62 8.19 5.90
CA GLN A 100 -1.72 7.53 4.96
C GLN A 100 -2.49 7.12 3.70
N PRO A 101 -1.95 7.33 2.49
CA PRO A 101 -2.50 6.71 1.29
C PRO A 101 -2.33 5.20 1.45
N VAL A 102 -3.36 4.57 2.02
CA VAL A 102 -3.40 3.14 2.35
C VAL A 102 -3.18 2.28 1.11
N ASP A 103 -3.51 2.82 -0.07
CA ASP A 103 -3.62 2.06 -1.29
C ASP A 103 -2.30 1.38 -1.71
N LEU A 104 -1.18 2.11 -1.71
CA LEU A 104 0.10 1.54 -2.20
C LEU A 104 0.69 0.49 -1.25
N TYR A 105 0.81 0.81 0.03
CA TYR A 105 1.38 -0.12 1.02
C TYR A 105 0.44 -1.30 1.27
N SER A 106 -0.89 -1.12 1.21
CA SER A 106 -1.83 -2.24 1.32
C SER A 106 -1.74 -3.17 0.12
N GLN A 107 -1.55 -2.64 -1.10
CA GLN A 107 -1.34 -3.45 -2.29
C GLN A 107 -0.03 -4.24 -2.23
N VAL A 108 1.07 -3.64 -1.75
CA VAL A 108 2.34 -4.36 -1.55
C VAL A 108 2.28 -5.39 -0.42
N ASP A 109 1.62 -5.07 0.70
CA ASP A 109 1.40 -6.02 1.81
C ASP A 109 0.58 -7.24 1.34
N ARG A 110 -0.46 -7.02 0.53
CA ARG A 110 -1.20 -8.10 -0.12
C ARG A 110 -0.34 -8.90 -1.07
N ALA A 111 0.48 -8.24 -1.90
CA ALA A 111 1.41 -8.92 -2.79
C ALA A 111 2.31 -9.89 -2.01
N ALA A 112 2.88 -9.43 -0.90
CA ALA A 112 3.74 -10.23 -0.04
C ALA A 112 2.99 -11.38 0.64
N LYS A 113 1.79 -11.13 1.19
CA LYS A 113 0.93 -12.18 1.78
C LYS A 113 0.52 -13.25 0.77
N TYR A 114 0.26 -12.85 -0.47
CA TYR A 114 0.00 -13.76 -1.59
C TYR A 114 1.29 -14.24 -2.28
N GLY A 115 2.46 -13.94 -1.72
CA GLY A 115 3.74 -14.33 -2.29
C GLY A 115 3.93 -15.85 -2.41
N PHE A 116 3.23 -16.62 -1.58
CA PHE A 116 3.22 -18.09 -1.72
C PHE A 116 2.53 -18.54 -3.02
N LEU A 117 1.56 -17.80 -3.56
CA LEU A 117 0.97 -18.08 -4.88
C LEU A 117 2.02 -17.81 -5.96
N PHE A 118 2.71 -16.67 -5.89
CA PHE A 118 3.79 -16.33 -6.83
C PHE A 118 4.83 -17.44 -6.88
N ILE A 119 5.29 -17.88 -5.71
CA ILE A 119 6.26 -18.96 -5.57
C ILE A 119 5.65 -20.26 -6.12
N GLY A 120 4.54 -20.72 -5.56
CA GLY A 120 3.93 -22.00 -5.91
C GLY A 120 3.61 -22.15 -7.40
N PHE A 121 3.00 -21.15 -8.01
CA PHE A 121 2.69 -21.20 -9.44
C PHE A 121 3.91 -21.06 -10.34
N THR A 122 4.93 -20.28 -9.94
CA THR A 122 6.17 -20.17 -10.73
C THR A 122 6.89 -21.51 -10.73
N PHE A 123 7.07 -22.13 -9.55
CA PHE A 123 7.66 -23.47 -9.47
C PHE A 123 6.82 -24.51 -10.20
N LEU A 124 5.49 -24.44 -10.12
CA LEU A 124 4.61 -25.31 -10.90
C LEU A 124 4.79 -25.11 -12.41
N ALA A 125 4.90 -23.87 -12.88
CA ALA A 125 5.13 -23.55 -14.28
C ALA A 125 6.45 -24.17 -14.78
N PHE A 126 7.53 -24.03 -14.01
CA PHE A 126 8.82 -24.67 -14.32
C PHE A 126 8.74 -26.20 -14.24
N LEU A 127 8.03 -26.77 -13.27
CA LEU A 127 7.83 -28.22 -13.15
C LEU A 127 7.07 -28.79 -14.35
N LEU A 128 5.97 -28.14 -14.76
CA LEU A 128 5.21 -28.56 -15.94
C LEU A 128 6.06 -28.44 -17.21
N PHE A 129 6.92 -27.42 -17.29
CA PHE A 129 7.86 -27.26 -18.39
C PHE A 129 8.90 -28.38 -18.42
N ASP A 130 9.48 -28.76 -17.28
CA ASP A 130 10.43 -29.87 -17.16
C ASP A 130 9.78 -31.19 -17.63
N LEU A 131 8.56 -31.44 -17.13
CA LEU A 131 7.80 -32.66 -17.38
C LEU A 131 7.38 -32.84 -18.84
N VAL A 132 6.97 -31.76 -19.50
CA VAL A 132 6.57 -31.76 -20.91
C VAL A 132 7.79 -31.64 -21.83
N GLY A 133 8.82 -30.92 -21.39
CA GLY A 133 10.03 -30.63 -22.16
C GLY A 133 11.05 -31.78 -22.18
N GLY A 134 10.99 -32.70 -21.21
CA GLY A 134 11.90 -33.84 -21.11
C GLY A 134 13.36 -33.44 -20.86
N VAL A 135 13.60 -32.27 -20.25
CA VAL A 135 14.93 -31.73 -19.98
C VAL A 135 15.08 -31.53 -18.49
N SER A 136 15.87 -32.38 -17.84
CA SER A 136 16.13 -32.32 -16.40
C SER A 136 16.75 -30.98 -16.00
N VAL A 137 15.95 -30.14 -15.36
CA VAL A 137 16.39 -28.84 -14.88
C VAL A 137 17.30 -29.02 -13.66
N SER A 138 18.45 -28.33 -13.65
CA SER A 138 19.39 -28.40 -12.52
C SER A 138 18.76 -27.82 -11.25
N PRO A 139 19.01 -28.40 -10.05
CA PRO A 139 18.59 -27.81 -8.78
C PRO A 139 19.02 -26.34 -8.60
N VAL A 140 20.13 -25.95 -9.23
CA VAL A 140 20.63 -24.56 -9.23
C VAL A 140 19.66 -23.60 -9.93
N GLU A 141 18.99 -24.03 -11.00
CA GLU A 141 18.01 -23.20 -11.71
C GLU A 141 16.79 -22.91 -10.83
N TYR A 142 16.29 -23.91 -10.10
CA TYR A 142 15.24 -23.71 -9.11
C TYR A 142 15.62 -22.71 -8.02
N LEU A 143 16.88 -22.74 -7.56
CA LEU A 143 17.39 -21.78 -6.57
C LEU A 143 17.48 -20.35 -7.15
N LEU A 144 17.93 -20.21 -8.39
CA LEU A 144 18.01 -18.92 -9.07
C LEU A 144 16.63 -18.33 -9.39
N VAL A 145 15.66 -19.16 -9.79
CA VAL A 145 14.25 -18.75 -9.97
C VAL A 145 13.67 -18.29 -8.63
N GLY A 146 13.95 -19.01 -7.54
CA GLY A 146 13.58 -18.60 -6.19
C GLY A 146 14.16 -17.23 -5.80
N ALA A 147 15.45 -17.00 -6.11
CA ALA A 147 16.09 -15.70 -5.88
C ALA A 147 15.46 -14.59 -6.74
N ALA A 148 15.09 -14.87 -7.99
CA ALA A 148 14.39 -13.93 -8.86
C ALA A 148 13.00 -13.55 -8.30
N LEU A 149 12.29 -14.50 -7.67
CA LEU A 149 11.02 -14.21 -7.00
C LEU A 149 11.18 -13.28 -5.79
N ILE A 150 12.26 -13.44 -5.01
CA ILE A 150 12.55 -12.51 -3.91
C ILE A 150 12.85 -11.11 -4.49
N LEU A 151 13.65 -11.05 -5.56
CA LEU A 151 13.99 -9.80 -6.24
C LEU A 151 12.74 -9.08 -6.78
N PHE A 152 11.74 -9.83 -7.25
CA PHE A 152 10.45 -9.27 -7.68
C PHE A 152 9.81 -8.42 -6.59
N PHE A 153 9.66 -8.94 -5.37
CA PHE A 153 9.01 -8.22 -4.26
C PHE A 153 9.80 -6.99 -3.83
N VAL A 154 11.14 -7.08 -3.83
CA VAL A 154 12.01 -5.94 -3.51
C VAL A 154 11.87 -4.83 -4.55
N LEU A 155 11.89 -5.18 -5.84
CA LEU A 155 11.69 -4.22 -6.94
C LEU A 155 10.30 -3.61 -6.92
N LEU A 156 9.27 -4.42 -6.67
CA LEU A 156 7.89 -3.96 -6.58
C LEU A 156 7.74 -2.90 -5.49
N LEU A 157 8.26 -3.16 -4.29
CA LEU A 157 8.20 -2.20 -3.18
C LEU A 157 8.97 -0.92 -3.52
N ALA A 158 10.23 -1.04 -3.95
CA ALA A 158 11.09 0.10 -4.23
C ALA A 158 10.52 1.01 -5.33
N PHE A 159 9.99 0.44 -6.41
CA PHE A 159 9.38 1.23 -7.48
C PHE A 159 7.99 1.74 -7.13
N ALA A 160 7.21 1.00 -6.36
CA ALA A 160 5.87 1.44 -5.98
C ALA A 160 5.95 2.76 -5.21
N GLU A 161 6.95 2.95 -4.36
CA GLU A 161 7.17 4.20 -3.62
C GLU A 161 7.43 5.42 -4.52
N VAL A 162 8.02 5.22 -5.70
CA VAL A 162 8.44 6.33 -6.57
C VAL A 162 7.45 6.60 -7.70
N ILE A 163 6.95 5.54 -8.35
CA ILE A 163 6.16 5.64 -9.59
C ILE A 163 4.75 5.05 -9.47
N GLY A 164 4.35 4.59 -8.29
CA GLY A 164 3.04 3.99 -8.04
C GLY A 164 2.98 2.49 -8.37
N PHE A 165 1.99 1.79 -7.81
CA PHE A 165 1.93 0.33 -7.81
C PHE A 165 1.82 -0.28 -9.22
N THR A 166 0.92 0.21 -10.08
CA THR A 166 0.70 -0.38 -11.42
C THR A 166 1.95 -0.33 -12.28
N PHE A 167 2.63 0.82 -12.35
CA PHE A 167 3.85 0.96 -13.13
C PHE A 167 5.00 0.17 -12.51
N ALA A 168 5.12 0.17 -11.18
CA ALA A 168 6.09 -0.65 -10.47
C ALA A 168 5.91 -2.15 -10.76
N TYR A 169 4.67 -2.62 -10.76
CA TYR A 169 4.33 -4.01 -11.07
C TYR A 169 4.73 -4.38 -12.50
N LEU A 170 4.40 -3.55 -13.48
CA LEU A 170 4.75 -3.80 -14.89
C LEU A 170 6.26 -3.82 -15.10
N VAL A 171 6.99 -2.88 -14.51
CA VAL A 171 8.46 -2.83 -14.64
C VAL A 171 9.12 -4.00 -13.92
N ALA A 172 8.71 -4.31 -12.69
CA ALA A 172 9.26 -5.42 -11.91
C ALA A 172 8.96 -6.77 -12.57
N SER A 173 7.71 -7.00 -13.01
CA SER A 173 7.34 -8.24 -13.70
C SER A 173 8.09 -8.38 -15.04
N ALA A 174 8.18 -7.33 -15.86
CA ALA A 174 8.94 -7.37 -17.11
C ALA A 174 10.42 -7.68 -16.88
N ALA A 175 11.03 -7.08 -15.84
CA ALA A 175 12.42 -7.34 -15.48
C ALA A 175 12.65 -8.81 -15.08
N ILE A 176 11.76 -9.38 -14.26
CA ILE A 176 11.88 -10.75 -13.76
C ILE A 176 11.53 -11.80 -14.84
N VAL A 177 10.49 -11.55 -15.64
CA VAL A 177 10.16 -12.40 -16.79
C VAL A 177 11.30 -12.37 -17.80
N GLY A 178 11.86 -11.19 -18.08
CA GLY A 178 13.02 -11.03 -18.96
C GLY A 178 14.25 -11.76 -18.44
N LEU A 179 14.58 -11.59 -17.16
CA LEU A 179 15.72 -12.26 -16.52
C LEU A 179 15.60 -13.78 -16.57
N ASN A 180 14.45 -14.34 -16.19
CA ASN A 180 14.20 -15.78 -16.24
C ASN A 180 14.21 -16.30 -17.68
N THR A 181 13.57 -15.60 -18.62
CA THR A 181 13.56 -16.01 -20.03
C THR A 181 14.96 -16.01 -20.63
N ALA A 182 15.75 -14.96 -20.37
CA ALA A 182 17.13 -14.86 -20.87
C ALA A 182 18.02 -15.97 -20.29
N TYR A 183 17.86 -16.27 -18.99
CA TYR A 183 18.56 -17.37 -18.35
C TYR A 183 18.17 -18.73 -18.96
N SER A 184 16.87 -19.02 -19.09
CA SER A 184 16.40 -20.26 -19.72
C SER A 184 16.79 -20.35 -21.19
N ALA A 185 16.86 -19.25 -21.94
CA ALA A 185 17.37 -19.24 -23.31
C ALA A 185 18.84 -19.66 -23.38
N ALA A 186 19.66 -19.19 -22.44
CA ALA A 186 21.07 -19.55 -22.35
C ALA A 186 21.27 -21.01 -21.94
N VAL A 187 20.52 -21.51 -20.96
CA VAL A 187 20.61 -22.89 -20.45
C VAL A 187 20.10 -23.89 -21.48
N LEU A 188 18.93 -23.64 -22.07
CA LEU A 188 18.31 -24.57 -23.03
C LEU A 188 18.84 -24.43 -24.46
N ARG A 189 19.70 -23.43 -24.72
CA ARG A 189 20.30 -23.15 -26.03
C ARG A 189 19.28 -22.98 -27.16
N SER A 190 18.03 -22.64 -26.83
CA SER A 190 16.89 -22.61 -27.76
C SER A 190 15.91 -21.49 -27.42
N TRP A 191 15.82 -20.50 -28.33
CA TRP A 191 14.89 -19.37 -28.23
C TRP A 191 13.42 -19.78 -28.35
N ARG A 192 13.12 -20.89 -29.03
CA ARG A 192 11.74 -21.42 -29.13
C ARG A 192 11.23 -21.87 -27.77
N ARG A 193 12.06 -22.60 -27.02
CA ARG A 193 11.70 -23.09 -25.67
C ARG A 193 11.64 -21.94 -24.66
N ALA A 194 12.57 -20.99 -24.75
CA ALA A 194 12.54 -19.77 -23.94
C ALA A 194 11.26 -18.94 -24.18
N GLY A 195 10.78 -18.83 -25.42
CA GLY A 195 9.53 -18.14 -25.74
C GLY A 195 8.30 -18.75 -25.06
N PHE A 196 8.25 -20.08 -24.91
CA PHE A 196 7.18 -20.74 -24.15
C PHE A 196 7.24 -20.37 -22.65
N ILE A 197 8.43 -20.37 -22.05
CA ILE A 197 8.63 -19.96 -20.65
C ILE A 197 8.22 -18.49 -20.45
N MET A 198 8.63 -17.61 -21.37
CA MET A 198 8.23 -16.20 -21.36
C MET A 198 6.71 -16.04 -21.39
N GLY A 199 6.03 -16.76 -22.29
CA GLY A 199 4.57 -16.73 -22.40
C GLY A 199 3.88 -17.24 -21.14
N LEU A 200 4.36 -18.36 -20.59
CA LEU A 200 3.82 -18.95 -19.37
C LEU A 200 4.00 -18.04 -18.16
N LEU A 201 5.20 -17.48 -17.97
CA LEU A 201 5.48 -16.52 -16.90
C LEU A 201 4.69 -15.22 -17.09
N SER A 202 4.59 -14.70 -18.31
CA SER A 202 3.79 -13.48 -18.58
C SER A 202 2.31 -13.71 -18.26
N ALA A 203 1.75 -14.85 -18.65
CA ALA A 203 0.38 -15.21 -18.29
C ALA A 203 0.20 -15.33 -16.78
N LEU A 204 1.17 -15.95 -16.09
CA LEU A 204 1.16 -16.08 -14.64
C LEU A 204 1.14 -14.71 -13.94
N TYR A 205 2.10 -13.82 -14.27
CA TYR A 205 2.16 -12.48 -13.69
C TYR A 205 0.93 -11.65 -14.09
N GLY A 206 0.39 -11.80 -15.30
CA GLY A 206 -0.87 -11.15 -15.68
C GLY A 206 -2.06 -11.56 -14.81
N VAL A 207 -2.20 -12.86 -14.55
CA VAL A 207 -3.24 -13.39 -13.64
C VAL A 207 -3.04 -12.90 -12.21
N LEU A 208 -1.80 -12.86 -11.72
CA LEU A 208 -1.49 -12.38 -10.38
C LEU A 208 -1.77 -10.87 -10.25
N TYR A 209 -1.51 -10.07 -11.28
CA TYR A 209 -1.90 -8.65 -11.30
C TYR A 209 -3.41 -8.48 -11.08
N ILE A 210 -4.24 -9.26 -11.77
CA ILE A 210 -5.70 -9.24 -11.61
C ILE A 210 -6.09 -9.56 -10.17
N LEU A 211 -5.45 -10.57 -9.56
CA LEU A 211 -5.71 -10.95 -8.18
C LEU A 211 -5.37 -9.81 -7.20
N LEU A 212 -4.26 -9.12 -7.42
CA LEU A 212 -3.82 -8.01 -6.57
C LEU A 212 -4.70 -6.76 -6.75
N SER A 213 -5.20 -6.51 -7.96
CA SER A 213 -6.06 -5.36 -8.26
C SER A 213 -7.49 -5.50 -7.72
N LEU A 214 -7.95 -6.72 -7.45
CA LEU A 214 -9.33 -6.99 -7.01
C LEU A 214 -9.39 -7.22 -5.50
N GLU A 215 -9.44 -6.12 -4.75
CA GLU A 215 -9.49 -6.10 -3.28
C GLU A 215 -10.59 -7.00 -2.70
N ALA A 216 -11.80 -6.97 -3.25
CA ALA A 216 -12.96 -7.69 -2.71
C ALA A 216 -13.05 -9.17 -3.10
N PHE A 217 -12.29 -9.62 -4.11
CA PHE A 217 -12.43 -10.97 -4.70
C PHE A 217 -11.17 -11.83 -4.61
N SER A 218 -10.16 -11.39 -3.85
CA SER A 218 -8.85 -12.06 -3.79
C SER A 218 -8.93 -13.53 -3.36
N LEU A 219 -9.74 -13.85 -2.35
CA LEU A 219 -9.93 -15.24 -1.88
C LEU A 219 -10.64 -16.11 -2.90
N LEU A 220 -11.67 -15.57 -3.57
CA LEU A 220 -12.42 -16.30 -4.60
C LEU A 220 -11.53 -16.60 -5.80
N ILE A 221 -10.83 -15.59 -6.31
CA ILE A 221 -9.96 -15.74 -7.48
C ILE A 221 -8.76 -16.62 -7.14
N GLY A 222 -8.15 -16.42 -5.97
CA GLY A 222 -7.02 -17.24 -5.53
C GLY A 222 -7.37 -18.72 -5.36
N SER A 223 -8.52 -19.03 -4.76
CA SER A 223 -8.98 -20.42 -4.62
C SER A 223 -9.32 -21.08 -5.96
N LEU A 224 -9.99 -20.37 -6.87
CA LEU A 224 -10.26 -20.87 -8.23
C LEU A 224 -8.96 -21.12 -9.01
N LEU A 225 -7.96 -20.26 -8.89
CA LEU A 225 -6.65 -20.44 -9.53
C LEU A 225 -5.89 -21.64 -8.97
N LEU A 226 -5.87 -21.78 -7.64
CA LEU A 226 -5.23 -22.94 -7.00
C LEU A 226 -5.92 -24.24 -7.42
N PHE A 227 -7.25 -24.25 -7.47
CA PHE A 227 -8.02 -25.39 -7.97
C PHE A 227 -7.68 -25.71 -9.43
N ALA A 228 -7.67 -24.70 -10.30
CA ALA A 228 -7.36 -24.87 -11.72
C ALA A 228 -5.93 -25.40 -11.94
N ALA A 229 -4.94 -24.90 -11.20
CA ALA A 229 -3.57 -25.41 -11.26
C ALA A 229 -3.45 -26.84 -10.75
N LEU A 230 -4.09 -27.17 -9.64
CA LEU A 230 -4.08 -28.53 -9.12
C LEU A 230 -4.74 -29.49 -10.13
N ALA A 231 -5.88 -29.10 -10.70
CA ALA A 231 -6.56 -29.87 -11.74
C ALA A 231 -5.69 -30.05 -12.99
N ALA A 232 -5.00 -28.99 -13.44
CA ALA A 232 -4.07 -29.05 -14.55
C ALA A 232 -2.89 -29.98 -14.25
N LEU A 233 -2.31 -29.89 -13.05
CA LEU A 233 -1.23 -30.77 -12.61
C LEU A 233 -1.67 -32.23 -12.61
N MET A 234 -2.80 -32.55 -11.98
CA MET A 234 -3.35 -33.92 -11.95
C MET A 234 -3.65 -34.46 -13.35
N TYR A 235 -4.15 -33.60 -14.25
CA TYR A 235 -4.45 -34.01 -15.62
C TYR A 235 -3.18 -34.28 -16.44
N LEU A 236 -2.16 -33.42 -16.33
CA LEU A 236 -0.89 -33.58 -17.04
C LEU A 236 -0.08 -34.76 -16.49
N THR A 237 -0.11 -34.98 -15.18
CA THR A 237 0.66 -36.07 -14.56
C THR A 237 0.06 -37.45 -14.76
N ARG A 238 -1.22 -37.54 -15.15
CA ARG A 238 -1.96 -38.81 -15.35
C ARG A 238 -1.25 -39.82 -16.26
N ARG A 239 -0.44 -39.36 -17.22
CA ARG A 239 0.25 -40.23 -18.19
C ARG A 239 1.72 -40.51 -17.84
N LEU A 240 2.21 -40.05 -16.70
CA LEU A 240 3.55 -40.41 -16.23
C LEU A 240 3.50 -41.76 -15.53
N ASN A 241 4.26 -42.72 -16.04
CA ASN A 241 4.51 -43.96 -15.34
C ASN A 241 5.37 -43.65 -14.11
N TRP A 242 4.71 -43.61 -12.95
CA TRP A 242 5.37 -43.47 -11.65
C TRP A 242 6.02 -44.77 -11.18
N SER A 243 5.69 -45.91 -11.83
CA SER A 243 6.31 -47.20 -11.59
C SER A 243 7.64 -47.29 -12.33
N GLY A 244 8.72 -46.99 -11.61
CA GLY A 244 10.01 -47.60 -11.91
C GLY A 244 9.93 -49.08 -11.57
N GLU A 245 9.42 -49.89 -12.49
CA GLU A 245 9.74 -51.32 -12.48
C GLU A 245 10.97 -51.50 -13.38
N GLU A 246 12.13 -51.59 -12.74
CA GLU A 246 13.28 -52.27 -13.30
C GLU A 246 12.88 -53.73 -13.57
N GLU A 247 12.54 -54.05 -14.81
CA GLU A 247 12.58 -55.44 -15.27
C GLU A 247 14.06 -55.78 -15.55
N ALA A 248 14.65 -56.53 -14.62
CA ALA A 248 15.91 -57.25 -14.79
C ALA A 248 15.63 -58.69 -15.25
#